data_AF-A0A9Q9S2V1-F1
#
_entry.id   AF-A0A9Q9S2V1-F1
#
_cell.length_a   1.000
_cell.length_b   1.000
_cell.length_c   1.000
_cell.angle_alpha   90.00
_cell.angle_beta   90.00
_cell.angle_gamma   90.00
#
_symmetry.space_group_name_H-M   'P 1'
#
loop_
_entity.id
_entity.type
_entity.pdbx_description
1 polymer ?
#
loop_
_entity_poly.entity_id
_entity_poly.type
_entity_poly.pdbx_seq_one_letter_code
_entity_poly.pdbx_strand_id
1 'polypeptide(L)'
;MNNTLLPPSASAWMRGAEAATAKLSGITVAIRTLWTPTACPVDLLPYLAWALSVDRWDKNWPAEKKIASIQQSYWLHRRKGTRAAVRRVIEDMGFSATFAEWFDVGDEPGTFRLEIDVNEVGLTSKTLDELNRLIDGARPVSRHISQLTLSTSTRGTAFVGAAIVEGGIITVYPEGYEPDDSIHYDGQANYDGNYYYSGD
;
A
#
# COMPACT_ATOMS: atom_id res chain seq x y z
N MET A 1 -1.01 -25.11 51.62
CA MET A 1 -2.34 -25.57 52.07
C MET A 1 -2.59 -26.95 51.45
N ASN A 2 -3.07 -27.91 52.23
CA ASN A 2 -3.22 -29.31 51.79
C ASN A 2 -4.38 -29.38 50.78
N ASN A 3 -4.07 -29.49 49.49
CA ASN A 3 -5.03 -29.35 48.39
C ASN A 3 -5.67 -30.69 47.99
N THR A 4 -5.89 -31.57 48.98
CA THR A 4 -6.52 -32.88 48.79
C THR A 4 -8.03 -32.75 48.94
N LEU A 5 -8.76 -33.34 48.01
CA LEU A 5 -10.22 -33.47 48.03
C LEU A 5 -10.66 -34.68 48.86
N LEU A 6 -9.71 -35.51 49.32
CA LEU A 6 -9.99 -36.71 50.09
C LEU A 6 -10.16 -36.42 51.59
N PRO A 7 -11.01 -37.19 52.29
CA PRO A 7 -11.13 -37.10 53.74
C PRO A 7 -9.85 -37.58 54.46
N PRO A 8 -9.62 -37.17 55.71
CA PRO A 8 -8.43 -37.58 56.48
C PRO A 8 -8.25 -39.10 56.62
N SER A 9 -9.33 -39.87 56.57
CA SER A 9 -9.36 -41.33 56.66
C SER A 9 -8.97 -42.06 55.36
N ALA A 10 -8.65 -41.35 54.28
CA ALA A 10 -8.35 -41.97 52.99
C ALA A 10 -7.10 -42.86 53.01
N SER A 11 -7.20 -44.02 52.37
CA SER A 11 -6.11 -44.99 52.29
C SER A 11 -4.97 -44.53 51.38
N ALA A 12 -3.79 -45.17 51.49
CA ALA A 12 -2.64 -44.86 50.64
C ALA A 12 -2.95 -45.05 49.13
N TRP A 13 -3.75 -46.06 48.78
CA TRP A 13 -4.20 -46.27 47.40
C TRP A 13 -5.07 -45.12 46.89
N MET A 14 -6.03 -44.65 47.69
CA MET A 14 -6.90 -43.52 47.32
C MET A 14 -6.09 -42.25 47.10
N ARG A 15 -5.11 -41.96 47.96
CA ARG A 15 -4.19 -40.83 47.79
C ARG A 15 -3.31 -40.99 46.54
N GLY A 16 -2.86 -42.21 46.24
CA GLY A 16 -2.13 -42.52 45.01
C GLY A 16 -2.98 -42.32 43.75
N ALA A 17 -4.26 -42.71 43.79
CA ALA A 17 -5.21 -42.50 42.70
C ALA A 17 -5.53 -41.01 42.50
N GLU A 18 -5.77 -40.25 43.57
CA GLU A 18 -5.95 -38.78 43.51
C GLU A 18 -4.73 -38.09 42.90
N ALA A 19 -3.52 -38.44 43.33
CA ALA A 19 -2.30 -37.85 42.79
C ALA A 19 -2.11 -38.17 41.29
N ALA A 20 -2.53 -39.36 40.85
CA ALA A 20 -2.48 -39.74 39.44
C ALA A 20 -3.49 -38.96 38.60
N THR A 21 -4.73 -38.78 39.08
CA THR A 21 -5.79 -38.08 38.34
C THR A 21 -5.67 -36.56 38.40
N ALA A 22 -5.09 -36.00 39.47
CA ALA A 22 -4.85 -34.56 39.60
C ALA A 22 -3.98 -34.00 38.46
N LYS A 23 -3.12 -34.82 37.84
CA LYS A 23 -2.32 -34.43 36.66
C LYS A 23 -3.18 -34.02 35.47
N LEU A 24 -4.38 -34.61 35.30
CA LEU A 24 -5.31 -34.24 34.23
C LEU A 24 -5.85 -32.83 34.41
N SER A 25 -6.13 -32.42 35.66
CA SER A 25 -6.56 -31.06 36.00
C SER A 25 -5.47 -30.01 35.78
N GLY A 26 -4.20 -30.42 35.67
CA GLY A 26 -3.07 -29.54 35.34
C GLY A 26 -2.93 -29.23 33.85
N ILE A 27 -3.68 -29.89 32.97
CA ILE A 27 -3.66 -29.60 31.53
C ILE A 27 -4.27 -28.22 31.31
N THR A 28 -3.46 -27.29 30.80
CA THR A 28 -3.89 -25.91 30.59
C THR A 28 -4.94 -25.83 29.47
N VAL A 29 -6.17 -25.48 29.81
CA VAL A 29 -7.24 -25.27 28.83
C VAL A 29 -7.19 -23.85 28.30
N ALA A 30 -6.46 -23.63 27.20
CA ALA A 30 -6.25 -22.32 26.60
C ALA A 30 -7.33 -21.93 25.56
N ILE A 31 -8.57 -22.43 25.67
CA ILE A 31 -9.61 -22.19 24.64
C ILE A 31 -9.93 -20.69 24.49
N ARG A 32 -9.89 -19.93 25.58
CA ARG A 32 -10.12 -18.47 25.54
C ARG A 32 -9.07 -17.73 24.69
N THR A 33 -7.83 -18.21 24.67
CA THR A 33 -6.76 -17.53 23.92
C THR A 33 -7.00 -17.63 22.41
N LEU A 34 -7.64 -18.70 21.94
CA LEU A 34 -7.95 -18.93 20.53
C LEU A 34 -8.89 -17.87 19.93
N TRP A 35 -9.77 -17.27 20.75
CA TRP A 35 -10.70 -16.21 20.33
C TRP A 35 -10.14 -14.80 20.54
N THR A 36 -8.95 -14.66 21.10
CA THR A 36 -8.33 -13.36 21.39
C THR A 36 -7.19 -13.12 20.40
N PRO A 37 -7.32 -12.22 19.41
CA PRO A 37 -6.32 -12.07 18.34
C PRO A 37 -4.88 -11.87 18.82
N THR A 38 -4.68 -11.12 19.91
CA THR A 38 -3.36 -10.84 20.47
C THR A 38 -2.77 -11.97 21.31
N ALA A 39 -3.59 -12.90 21.79
CA ALA A 39 -3.15 -14.03 22.62
C ALA A 39 -3.24 -15.39 21.90
N CYS A 40 -3.83 -15.42 20.71
CA CYS A 40 -3.96 -16.61 19.89
C CYS A 40 -2.59 -16.98 19.30
N PRO A 41 -2.18 -18.27 19.37
CA PRO A 41 -0.97 -18.74 18.70
C PRO A 41 -0.97 -18.37 17.21
N VAL A 42 0.16 -17.90 16.68
CA VAL A 42 0.26 -17.36 15.31
C VAL A 42 -0.19 -18.37 14.26
N ASP A 43 0.12 -19.65 14.48
CA ASP A 43 -0.26 -20.75 13.57
C ASP A 43 -1.78 -20.98 13.51
N LEU A 44 -2.52 -20.54 14.54
CA LEU A 44 -3.97 -20.68 14.63
C LEU A 44 -4.73 -19.42 14.17
N LEU A 45 -4.04 -18.30 13.97
CA LEU A 45 -4.63 -17.07 13.45
C LEU A 45 -5.38 -17.24 12.10
N PRO A 46 -4.94 -18.09 11.14
CA PRO A 46 -5.71 -18.30 9.91
C PRO A 46 -7.11 -18.86 10.15
N TYR A 47 -7.28 -19.72 11.16
CA TYR A 47 -8.60 -20.27 11.50
C TYR A 47 -9.48 -19.24 12.19
N LEU A 48 -8.89 -18.40 13.06
CA LEU A 48 -9.61 -17.27 13.65
C LEU A 48 -10.04 -16.26 12.59
N ALA A 49 -9.15 -15.94 11.63
CA ALA A 49 -9.44 -15.06 10.50
C ALA A 49 -10.57 -15.62 9.63
N TRP A 50 -10.55 -16.93 9.36
CA TRP A 50 -11.62 -17.62 8.64
C TRP A 50 -12.95 -17.56 9.40
N ALA A 51 -12.95 -17.85 10.70
CA ALA A 51 -14.15 -17.81 11.54
C ALA A 51 -14.78 -16.40 11.62
N LEU A 52 -13.96 -15.35 11.44
CA LEU A 52 -14.39 -13.96 11.40
C LEU A 52 -14.60 -13.42 9.97
N SER A 53 -14.51 -14.27 8.95
CA SER A 53 -14.68 -13.93 7.54
C SER A 53 -13.78 -12.78 7.05
N VAL A 54 -12.51 -12.74 7.50
CA VAL A 54 -11.56 -11.70 7.10
C VAL A 54 -11.39 -11.68 5.57
N ASP A 55 -11.66 -10.54 4.94
CA ASP A 55 -11.74 -10.41 3.47
C ASP A 55 -10.38 -10.61 2.75
N ARG A 56 -9.27 -10.17 3.36
CA ARG A 56 -7.91 -10.28 2.81
C ARG A 56 -6.97 -10.93 3.80
N TRP A 57 -6.29 -11.98 3.35
CA TRP A 57 -5.34 -12.73 4.17
C TRP A 57 -4.13 -13.17 3.36
N ASP A 58 -2.94 -13.04 3.94
CA ASP A 58 -1.70 -13.58 3.39
C ASP A 58 -0.96 -14.37 4.47
N LYS A 59 -0.62 -15.61 4.12
CA LYS A 59 0.14 -16.51 5.00
C LYS A 59 1.54 -15.98 5.33
N ASN A 60 2.12 -15.17 4.44
CA ASN A 60 3.47 -14.63 4.58
C ASN A 60 3.51 -13.31 5.36
N TRP A 61 2.36 -12.78 5.79
CA TRP A 61 2.35 -11.57 6.60
C TRP A 61 3.00 -11.79 7.98
N PRO A 62 3.66 -10.74 8.52
CA PRO A 62 4.11 -10.76 9.90
C PRO A 62 2.91 -10.88 10.86
N ALA A 63 3.16 -11.42 12.05
CA ALA A 63 2.10 -11.74 13.01
C ALA A 63 1.26 -10.50 13.36
N GLU A 64 1.90 -9.34 13.49
CA GLU A 64 1.26 -8.07 13.81
C GLU A 64 0.22 -7.68 12.75
N LYS A 65 0.55 -7.86 11.46
CA LYS A 65 -0.37 -7.55 10.36
C LYS A 65 -1.53 -8.53 10.28
N LYS A 66 -1.28 -9.82 10.57
CA LYS A 66 -2.34 -10.84 10.69
C LYS A 66 -3.32 -10.48 11.81
N ILE A 67 -2.82 -10.10 12.98
CA ILE A 67 -3.62 -9.70 14.13
C ILE A 67 -4.42 -8.43 13.82
N ALA A 68 -3.79 -7.42 13.23
CA ALA A 68 -4.44 -6.17 12.85
C ALA A 68 -5.61 -6.40 11.87
N SER A 69 -5.40 -7.24 10.85
CA SER A 69 -6.45 -7.61 9.90
C SER A 69 -7.66 -8.26 10.58
N ILE A 70 -7.42 -9.17 11.53
CA ILE A 70 -8.49 -9.81 12.31
C ILE A 70 -9.24 -8.78 13.16
N GLN A 71 -8.52 -7.92 13.90
CA GLN A 71 -9.15 -6.91 14.75
C GLN A 71 -9.98 -5.89 13.95
N GLN A 72 -9.53 -5.57 12.74
CA GLN A 72 -10.19 -4.61 11.86
C GLN A 72 -11.44 -5.18 11.17
N SER A 73 -11.50 -6.50 10.95
CA SER A 73 -12.59 -7.17 10.22
C SER A 73 -13.98 -6.77 10.71
N TYR A 74 -14.19 -6.68 12.03
CA TYR A 74 -15.47 -6.29 12.61
C TYR A 74 -15.86 -4.84 12.31
N TRP A 75 -14.89 -3.91 12.29
CA TRP A 75 -15.18 -2.52 11.92
C TRP A 75 -15.60 -2.43 10.46
N LEU A 76 -14.92 -3.18 9.58
CA LEU A 76 -15.18 -3.22 8.15
C LEU A 76 -16.54 -3.86 7.85
N HIS A 77 -16.81 -5.04 8.40
CA HIS A 77 -18.07 -5.77 8.20
C HIS A 77 -19.30 -4.96 8.63
N ARG A 78 -19.21 -4.23 9.74
CA ARG A 78 -20.31 -3.34 10.18
C ARG A 78 -20.57 -2.16 9.25
N ARG A 79 -19.63 -1.81 8.37
CA ARG A 79 -19.68 -0.63 7.50
C ARG A 79 -19.67 -0.97 6.01
N LYS A 80 -19.70 -2.26 5.66
CA LYS A 80 -19.86 -2.70 4.26
C LYS A 80 -21.07 -1.98 3.64
N GLY A 81 -20.90 -1.51 2.41
CA GLY A 81 -21.86 -0.66 1.72
C GLY A 81 -21.62 0.84 1.87
N THR A 82 -20.64 1.28 2.66
CA THR A 82 -20.33 2.72 2.84
C THR A 82 -19.04 3.13 2.12
N ARG A 83 -18.93 4.42 1.77
CA ARG A 83 -17.68 5.01 1.26
C ARG A 83 -16.50 4.75 2.19
N ALA A 84 -16.73 4.75 3.50
CA ALA A 84 -15.69 4.51 4.50
C ALA A 84 -15.14 3.08 4.42
N ALA A 85 -15.98 2.08 4.18
CA ALA A 85 -15.53 0.70 3.98
C ALA A 85 -14.74 0.55 2.67
N VAL A 86 -15.23 1.13 1.56
CA VAL A 86 -14.53 1.10 0.27
C VAL A 86 -13.18 1.80 0.36
N ARG A 87 -13.13 2.98 0.98
CA ARG A 87 -11.87 3.69 1.23
C ARG A 87 -10.92 2.83 2.06
N ARG A 88 -11.42 2.18 3.11
CA ARG A 88 -10.56 1.42 4.02
C ARG A 88 -9.91 0.22 3.35
N VAL A 89 -10.63 -0.53 2.53
CA VAL A 89 -10.04 -1.68 1.83
C VAL A 89 -8.96 -1.26 0.82
N ILE A 90 -9.10 -0.08 0.23
CA ILE A 90 -8.09 0.51 -0.67
C ILE A 90 -6.86 0.96 0.13
N GLU A 91 -7.06 1.62 1.27
CA GLU A 91 -5.98 2.01 2.20
C GLU A 91 -5.22 0.80 2.77
N ASP A 92 -5.90 -0.30 3.06
CA ASP A 92 -5.27 -1.53 3.55
C ASP A 92 -4.35 -2.17 2.48
N MET A 93 -4.51 -1.82 1.20
CA MET A 93 -3.59 -2.17 0.12
C MET A 93 -2.40 -1.21 0.00
N GLY A 94 -2.39 -0.10 0.73
CA GLY A 94 -1.36 0.93 0.65
C GLY A 94 -1.63 2.00 -0.41
N PHE A 95 -2.87 2.10 -0.88
CA PHE A 95 -3.32 3.07 -1.87
C PHE A 95 -4.20 4.14 -1.23
N SER A 96 -4.49 5.22 -1.95
CA SER A 96 -5.44 6.24 -1.49
C SER A 96 -6.64 6.35 -2.42
N ALA A 97 -7.79 6.79 -1.90
CA ALA A 97 -9.05 6.81 -2.65
C ALA A 97 -9.84 8.11 -2.49
N THR A 98 -10.20 8.69 -3.63
CA THR A 98 -11.08 9.86 -3.76
C THR A 98 -12.38 9.45 -4.45
N PHE A 99 -13.49 10.02 -4.00
CA PHE A 99 -14.83 9.68 -4.49
C PHE A 99 -15.53 10.94 -4.97
N ALA A 100 -16.24 10.83 -6.10
CA ALA A 100 -17.20 11.83 -6.55
C ALA A 100 -18.56 11.15 -6.73
N GLU A 101 -19.60 11.67 -6.07
CA GLU A 101 -20.95 11.11 -6.16
C GLU A 101 -21.65 11.64 -7.41
N TRP A 102 -22.62 10.88 -7.94
CA TRP A 102 -23.34 11.25 -9.16
C TRP A 102 -23.95 12.67 -9.13
N PHE A 103 -24.42 13.12 -7.96
CA PHE A 103 -25.00 14.45 -7.80
C PHE A 103 -23.96 15.58 -7.79
N ASP A 104 -22.68 15.29 -7.57
CA ASP A 104 -21.59 16.27 -7.63
C ASP A 104 -21.12 16.51 -9.08
N VAL A 105 -21.20 15.47 -9.93
CA VAL A 105 -20.65 15.47 -11.30
C VAL A 105 -21.70 15.37 -12.41
N GLY A 106 -22.98 15.20 -12.05
CA GLY A 106 -24.08 15.07 -13.01
C GLY A 106 -24.19 13.72 -13.70
N ASP A 107 -23.75 12.63 -13.05
CA ASP A 107 -23.86 11.25 -13.58
C ASP A 107 -25.26 10.64 -13.33
N GLU A 108 -25.48 9.42 -13.83
CA GLU A 108 -26.69 8.66 -13.59
C GLU A 108 -26.96 8.45 -12.08
N PRO A 109 -28.19 8.71 -11.59
CA PRO A 109 -28.53 8.50 -10.20
C PRO A 109 -28.24 7.07 -9.72
N GLY A 110 -27.51 6.94 -8.62
CA GLY A 110 -27.11 5.63 -8.12
C GLY A 110 -25.65 5.27 -8.40
N THR A 111 -24.91 6.11 -9.11
CA THR A 111 -23.52 5.86 -9.47
C THR A 111 -22.52 6.71 -8.69
N PHE A 112 -21.25 6.32 -8.72
CA PHE A 112 -20.15 7.13 -8.20
C PHE A 112 -18.87 6.90 -9.03
N ARG A 113 -18.01 7.91 -9.06
CA ARG A 113 -16.67 7.81 -9.62
C ARG A 113 -15.67 7.56 -8.50
N LEU A 114 -14.71 6.69 -8.77
CA LEU A 114 -13.66 6.30 -7.84
C LEU A 114 -12.30 6.58 -8.48
N GLU A 115 -11.50 7.41 -7.83
CA GLU A 115 -10.11 7.64 -8.21
C GLU A 115 -9.19 7.03 -7.16
N ILE A 116 -8.22 6.22 -7.62
CA ILE A 116 -7.29 5.49 -6.77
C ILE A 116 -5.87 5.87 -7.15
N ASP A 117 -5.12 6.43 -6.20
CA ASP A 117 -3.70 6.69 -6.35
C ASP A 117 -2.91 5.47 -5.85
N VAL A 118 -2.17 4.86 -6.78
CA VAL A 118 -1.45 3.60 -6.60
C VAL A 118 0.02 3.82 -6.20
N ASN A 119 0.44 5.06 -5.92
CA ASN A 119 1.80 5.40 -5.50
C ASN A 119 2.87 4.80 -6.45
N GLU A 120 4.09 4.60 -5.96
CA GLU A 120 5.24 4.03 -6.69
C GLU A 120 5.26 2.49 -6.71
N VAL A 121 4.32 1.83 -6.04
CA VAL A 121 4.27 0.36 -5.95
C VAL A 121 3.92 -0.28 -7.30
N GLY A 122 3.27 0.49 -8.18
CA GLY A 122 2.79 0.03 -9.48
C GLY A 122 1.61 -0.95 -9.36
N LEU A 123 0.97 -1.23 -10.50
CA LEU A 123 -0.10 -2.22 -10.60
C LEU A 123 0.38 -3.43 -11.40
N THR A 124 0.34 -4.60 -10.76
CA THR A 124 0.33 -5.87 -11.51
C THR A 124 -1.12 -6.27 -11.79
N SER A 125 -1.36 -7.08 -12.82
CA SER A 125 -2.70 -7.62 -13.10
C SER A 125 -3.32 -8.28 -11.86
N LYS A 126 -2.51 -9.05 -11.13
CA LYS A 126 -2.95 -9.71 -9.88
C LYS A 126 -3.35 -8.71 -8.80
N THR A 127 -2.62 -7.61 -8.66
CA THR A 127 -2.95 -6.55 -7.69
C THR A 127 -4.25 -5.85 -8.09
N LEU A 128 -4.46 -5.60 -9.38
CA LEU A 128 -5.68 -5.00 -9.91
C LEU A 128 -6.90 -5.90 -9.67
N ASP A 129 -6.78 -7.20 -9.94
CA ASP A 129 -7.85 -8.18 -9.70
C ASP A 129 -8.24 -8.23 -8.23
N GLU A 130 -7.25 -8.22 -7.33
CA GLU A 130 -7.49 -8.20 -5.89
C GLU A 130 -8.12 -6.87 -5.42
N LEU A 131 -7.69 -5.74 -5.99
CA LEU A 131 -8.29 -4.44 -5.72
C LEU A 131 -9.77 -4.42 -6.12
N ASN A 132 -10.10 -4.88 -7.33
CA ASN A 132 -11.47 -4.99 -7.80
C ASN A 132 -12.31 -5.92 -6.91
N ARG A 133 -11.78 -7.09 -6.56
CA ARG A 133 -12.46 -8.05 -5.66
C ARG A 133 -12.80 -7.42 -4.30
N LEU A 134 -11.87 -6.66 -3.72
CA LEU A 134 -12.07 -6.02 -2.41
C LEU A 134 -13.05 -4.85 -2.49
N ILE A 135 -12.99 -4.04 -3.55
CA ILE A 135 -13.95 -2.95 -3.78
C ILE A 135 -15.36 -3.54 -3.96
N ASP A 136 -15.51 -4.60 -4.75
CA ASP A 136 -16.80 -5.28 -4.95
C ASP A 136 -17.36 -5.89 -3.66
N GLY A 137 -16.50 -6.45 -2.80
CA GLY A 137 -16.91 -6.97 -1.49
C GLY A 137 -17.29 -5.88 -0.47
N ALA A 138 -16.80 -4.65 -0.65
CA ALA A 138 -17.03 -3.54 0.26
C ALA A 138 -18.16 -2.59 -0.19
N ARG A 139 -18.38 -2.44 -1.50
CA ARG A 139 -19.40 -1.53 -2.04
C ARG A 139 -20.81 -2.15 -1.96
N PRO A 140 -21.86 -1.33 -1.86
CA PRO A 140 -23.23 -1.85 -1.93
C PRO A 140 -23.54 -2.25 -3.38
N VAL A 141 -24.22 -3.40 -3.55
CA VAL A 141 -24.54 -3.95 -4.89
C VAL A 141 -25.41 -2.99 -5.71
N SER A 142 -26.25 -2.18 -5.06
CA SER A 142 -27.11 -1.20 -5.71
C SER A 142 -26.41 0.08 -6.16
N ARG A 143 -25.12 0.28 -5.83
CA ARG A 143 -24.34 1.44 -6.28
C ARG A 143 -23.25 0.98 -7.25
N HIS A 144 -23.31 1.51 -8.46
CA HIS A 144 -22.40 1.14 -9.54
C HIS A 144 -21.28 2.18 -9.71
N ILE A 145 -20.09 1.71 -10.04
CA ILE A 145 -18.97 2.59 -10.36
C ILE A 145 -19.17 3.04 -11.82
N SER A 146 -19.42 4.34 -12.04
CA SER A 146 -19.53 4.89 -13.39
C SER A 146 -18.16 5.07 -14.04
N GLN A 147 -17.15 5.40 -13.25
CA GLN A 147 -15.77 5.58 -13.70
C GLN A 147 -14.79 5.16 -12.60
N LEU A 148 -13.80 4.35 -12.98
CA LEU A 148 -12.65 4.00 -12.15
C LEU A 148 -11.39 4.60 -12.78
N THR A 149 -10.74 5.53 -12.07
CA THR A 149 -9.51 6.18 -12.52
C THR A 149 -8.35 5.70 -11.64
N LEU A 150 -7.29 5.19 -12.24
CA LEU A 150 -6.09 4.76 -11.54
C LEU A 150 -4.98 5.77 -11.87
N SER A 151 -4.53 6.50 -10.86
CA SER A 151 -3.41 7.43 -10.98
C SER A 151 -2.16 6.81 -10.37
N THR A 152 -1.02 7.05 -11.00
CA THR A 152 0.29 6.72 -10.45
C THR A 152 1.18 7.93 -10.69
N SER A 153 1.97 8.27 -9.68
CA SER A 153 2.98 9.31 -9.78
C SER A 153 4.34 8.69 -9.55
N THR A 154 5.31 9.08 -10.37
CA THR A 154 6.71 8.69 -10.22
C THR A 154 7.54 9.96 -10.22
N ARG A 155 8.43 10.10 -9.25
CA ARG A 155 9.36 11.23 -9.20
C ARG A 155 10.71 10.78 -9.74
N GLY A 156 11.28 11.56 -10.65
CA GLY A 156 12.59 11.30 -11.24
C GLY A 156 13.29 12.57 -11.65
N THR A 157 14.61 12.55 -11.68
CA THR A 157 15.43 13.67 -12.13
C THR A 157 15.50 13.67 -13.65
N ALA A 158 14.97 14.72 -14.30
CA ALA A 158 15.14 14.92 -15.74
C ALA A 158 16.34 15.84 -15.98
N PHE A 159 17.35 15.33 -16.67
CA PHE A 159 18.48 16.14 -17.12
C PHE A 159 18.16 16.73 -18.49
N VAL A 160 18.25 18.06 -18.62
CA VAL A 160 18.08 18.77 -19.89
C VAL A 160 19.44 19.37 -20.25
N GLY A 161 19.92 19.05 -21.45
CA GLY A 161 21.13 19.64 -22.03
C GLY A 161 20.78 20.39 -23.30
N ALA A 162 21.42 21.53 -23.53
CA ALA A 162 21.35 22.29 -24.77
C ALA A 162 22.77 22.55 -25.27
N ALA A 163 22.99 22.40 -26.57
CA ALA A 163 24.21 22.81 -27.24
C ALA A 163 23.85 23.88 -28.28
N ILE A 164 24.54 25.02 -28.22
CA ILE A 164 24.44 26.07 -29.23
C ILE A 164 25.71 25.98 -30.05
N VAL A 165 25.56 25.73 -31.35
CA VAL A 165 26.66 25.77 -32.31
C VAL A 165 26.56 27.08 -33.06
N GLU A 166 27.53 27.95 -32.87
CA GLU A 166 27.69 29.18 -33.64
C GLU A 166 28.75 28.94 -34.72
N GLY A 167 28.37 29.16 -35.98
CA GLY A 167 29.28 29.07 -37.12
C GLY A 167 29.44 30.44 -37.75
N GLY A 168 30.68 30.92 -37.87
CA GLY A 168 31.02 32.15 -38.57
C GLY A 168 31.76 31.85 -39.88
N ILE A 169 31.46 32.60 -40.94
CA ILE A 169 32.26 32.62 -42.17
C ILE A 169 33.12 33.88 -42.11
N ILE A 170 34.44 33.70 -41.99
CA ILE A 170 35.40 34.81 -42.03
C ILE A 170 36.05 34.83 -43.42
N THR A 171 35.89 35.94 -44.13
CA THR A 171 36.57 36.18 -45.40
C THR A 171 37.82 37.01 -45.11
N VAL A 172 39.00 36.47 -45.39
CA VAL A 172 40.29 37.16 -45.19
C VAL A 172 40.70 37.85 -46.49
N TYR A 173 40.91 39.16 -46.42
CA TYR A 173 41.37 39.96 -47.56
C TYR A 173 42.87 40.27 -47.46
N PRO A 174 43.56 40.46 -48.60
CA PRO A 174 44.96 40.89 -48.63
C PRO A 174 45.15 42.31 -48.07
N GLU A 175 46.37 42.61 -47.63
CA GLU A 175 46.75 43.95 -47.16
C GLU A 175 46.54 45.00 -48.25
N GLY A 176 45.72 46.02 -47.97
CA GLY A 176 45.39 47.12 -48.88
C GLY A 176 44.10 46.97 -49.70
N TYR A 177 43.31 45.90 -49.50
CA TYR A 177 42.00 45.74 -50.15
C TYR A 177 40.85 46.27 -49.26
N GLU A 178 40.11 47.27 -49.75
CA GLU A 178 38.87 47.75 -49.14
C GLU A 178 37.65 47.11 -49.82
N PRO A 179 36.82 46.32 -49.11
CA PRO A 179 35.59 45.75 -49.65
C PRO A 179 34.47 46.81 -49.78
N ASP A 180 33.62 46.65 -50.79
CA ASP A 180 32.52 47.56 -51.10
C ASP A 180 31.27 47.28 -50.23
N ASP A 181 30.71 48.34 -49.61
CA ASP A 181 29.47 48.41 -48.82
C ASP A 181 28.97 47.13 -48.12
N SER A 182 29.66 46.70 -47.06
CA SER A 182 29.16 45.62 -46.19
C SER A 182 29.13 46.01 -44.71
N ILE A 183 28.05 45.61 -44.04
CA ILE A 183 27.77 45.85 -42.62
C ILE A 183 28.96 45.35 -41.79
N HIS A 184 29.62 46.26 -41.07
CA HIS A 184 30.68 45.91 -40.12
C HIS A 184 30.04 45.32 -38.86
N TYR A 185 30.26 44.03 -38.61
CA TYR A 185 29.96 43.39 -37.33
C TYR A 185 31.29 43.11 -36.61
N ASP A 186 31.62 43.94 -35.60
CA ASP A 186 32.75 43.72 -34.71
C ASP A 186 32.30 42.88 -33.50
N GLY A 187 31.79 41.67 -33.77
CA GLY A 187 31.38 40.75 -32.73
C GLY A 187 32.54 40.37 -31.82
N GLN A 188 32.75 41.12 -30.73
CA GLN A 188 33.72 40.79 -29.71
C GLN A 188 33.08 39.74 -28.79
N ALA A 189 33.41 38.48 -29.00
CA ALA A 189 32.98 37.40 -28.13
C ALA A 189 33.69 37.55 -26.77
N ASN A 190 32.92 37.86 -25.73
CA ASN A 190 33.42 37.82 -24.35
C ASN A 190 33.46 36.36 -23.90
N TYR A 191 34.67 35.86 -23.65
CA TYR A 191 34.88 34.54 -23.07
C TYR A 191 35.13 34.69 -21.57
N ASP A 192 34.38 33.94 -20.76
CA ASP A 192 34.54 33.87 -19.30
C ASP A 192 35.07 32.49 -18.84
N GLY A 193 35.18 32.29 -17.53
CA GLY A 193 35.72 31.05 -16.95
C GLY A 193 34.87 29.79 -17.13
N ASN A 194 33.71 29.87 -17.78
CA ASN A 194 32.84 28.71 -18.03
C ASN A 194 32.98 28.11 -19.43
N TYR A 195 33.88 28.65 -20.26
CA TYR A 195 34.15 28.13 -21.59
C TYR A 195 35.23 27.04 -21.55
N TYR A 196 34.83 25.80 -21.85
CA TYR A 196 35.74 24.67 -22.01
C TYR A 196 35.83 24.34 -23.50
N TYR A 197 36.98 24.65 -24.11
CA TYR A 197 37.24 24.32 -25.51
C TYR A 197 37.85 22.92 -25.60
N SER A 198 37.26 22.07 -26.43
CA SER A 198 37.83 20.77 -26.80
C SER A 198 37.84 20.64 -28.31
N GLY A 199 39.03 20.52 -28.89
CA GLY A 199 39.28 20.28 -30.31
C GLY A 199 40.77 19.98 -30.51
N ASP A 200 41.08 19.07 -31.45
CA ASP A 200 42.44 18.84 -31.94
C ASP A 200 42.91 19.99 -32.86
#